data_AF-A0A0M0KX92-F1
#
_entry.id   AF-A0A0M0KX92-F1
#
_cell.length_a   1.000
_cell.length_b   1.000
_cell.length_c   1.000
_cell.angle_alpha   90.00
_cell.angle_beta   90.00
_cell.angle_gamma   90.00
#
_symmetry.space_group_name_H-M   'P 1'
#
loop_
_entity.id
_entity.type
_entity.pdbx_description
1 polymer ?
#
loop_
_entity_poly.entity_id
_entity_poly.type
_entity_poly.pdbx_seq_one_letter_code
_entity_poly.pdbx_strand_id
1 'polypeptide(L)' 'MNNFVRGFLVSGLMTFLIPFVLLVIWFLSTSIDEPSDADGLGFAIVYGLFGFGALGIVVGLVGGLLFMALQNGE' A
#
# COMPACT_ATOMS: atom_id res chain seq x y z
N MET A 1 10.35 19.82 -6.27
CA MET A 1 10.37 18.52 -5.57
C MET A 1 11.67 17.80 -5.90
N ASN A 2 12.51 17.48 -4.90
CA ASN A 2 13.78 16.77 -5.12
C ASN A 2 13.54 15.30 -5.51
N ASN A 3 14.58 14.64 -6.03
CA ASN A 3 14.49 13.26 -6.54
C ASN A 3 14.08 12.28 -5.45
N PHE A 4 14.61 12.43 -4.23
CA PHE A 4 14.19 11.64 -3.07
C PHE A 4 12.67 11.69 -2.83
N VAL A 5 12.08 12.89 -2.75
CA VAL A 5 10.64 13.05 -2.47
C VAL A 5 9.81 12.47 -3.62
N ARG A 6 10.25 12.58 -4.88
CA ARG A 6 9.57 11.93 -6.01
C ARG A 6 9.57 10.41 -5.86
N GLY A 7 10.74 9.81 -5.61
CA GLY A 7 10.87 8.37 -5.41
C GLY A 7 10.03 7.88 -4.24
N PHE A 8 10.05 8.61 -3.13
CA PHE A 8 9.26 8.32 -1.94
C PHE A 8 7.75 8.32 -2.22
N LEU A 9 7.26 9.39 -2.84
CA LEU A 9 5.84 9.51 -3.13
C LEU A 9 5.38 8.46 -4.12
N VAL A 10 6.10 8.25 -5.23
CA VAL A 10 5.69 7.27 -6.25
C VAL A 10 5.68 5.86 -5.69
N SER A 11 6.77 5.43 -5.05
CA SER A 11 6.86 4.07 -4.51
C SER A 11 5.89 3.85 -3.33
N GLY A 12 5.86 4.77 -2.36
CA GLY A 12 4.98 4.65 -1.19
C GLY A 12 3.50 4.72 -1.55
N LEU A 13 3.10 5.61 -2.46
CA LEU A 13 1.72 5.68 -2.94
C LEU A 13 1.33 4.42 -3.69
N MET A 14 2.20 3.86 -4.54
CA MET A 14 1.89 2.64 -5.28
C MET A 14 1.77 1.43 -4.34
N THR A 15 2.63 1.33 -3.33
CA THR A 15 2.56 0.29 -2.29
C THR A 15 1.29 0.38 -1.46
N PHE A 16 0.69 1.57 -1.31
CA PHE A 16 -0.60 1.71 -0.65
C PHE A 16 -1.76 1.43 -1.61
N LEU A 17 -1.78 2.10 -2.78
CA LEU A 17 -2.91 2.12 -3.70
C LEU A 17 -3.17 0.77 -4.36
N ILE A 18 -2.13 0.05 -4.79
CA ILE A 18 -2.31 -1.25 -5.48
C ILE A 18 -3.01 -2.26 -4.56
N PRO A 19 -2.49 -2.57 -3.35
CA PRO A 19 -3.17 -3.53 -2.49
C PRO A 19 -4.49 -2.98 -1.92
N PHE A 20 -4.64 -1.66 -1.73
CA PHE A 20 -5.93 -1.08 -1.37
C PHE A 20 -7.00 -1.34 -2.45
N VAL A 21 -6.68 -1.11 -3.72
CA VAL A 21 -7.60 -1.40 -4.84
C VAL A 21 -7.92 -2.89 -4.91
N LEU A 22 -6.92 -3.75 -4.76
CA LEU A 22 -7.14 -5.20 -4.73
C LEU A 22 -8.03 -5.63 -3.56
N LEU A 23 -7.87 -5.02 -2.38
CA LEU A 23 -8.70 -5.26 -1.20
C LEU A 23 -10.15 -4.83 -1.46
N VAL A 24 -10.37 -3.69 -2.10
CA VAL A 24 -11.71 -3.22 -2.49
C VAL A 24 -12.36 -4.16 -3.50
N ILE A 25 -11.62 -4.61 -4.52
CA ILE A 25 -12.13 -5.57 -5.51
C ILE A 25 -12.50 -6.88 -4.81
N TRP A 26 -11.62 -7.40 -3.94
CA TRP A 26 -11.87 -8.61 -3.17
C TRP A 26 -13.12 -8.47 -2.30
N PHE A 27 -13.26 -7.35 -1.57
CA PHE A 27 -14.44 -7.03 -0.77
C PHE A 27 -15.73 -7.04 -1.61
N LEU A 28 -15.73 -6.37 -2.75
CA LEU A 28 -16.91 -6.30 -3.64
C LEU A 28 -17.24 -7.65 -4.29
N SER A 29 -16.28 -8.56 -4.38
CA SER A 29 -16.46 -9.89 -4.97
C SER A 29 -16.88 -10.97 -3.96
N THR A 30 -16.82 -10.68 -2.67
CA THR A 30 -17.08 -11.67 -1.61
C THR A 30 -18.56 -11.67 -1.21
N SER A 31 -19.23 -12.83 -1.28
CA SER A 31 -20.56 -13.00 -0.66
C SER A 31 -20.40 -13.13 0.86
N ILE A 32 -21.31 -12.47 1.60
CA ILE A 32 -21.40 -12.63 3.04
C ILE A 32 -22.62 -13.51 3.28
N ASP A 33 -22.37 -14.79 3.53
CA ASP A 33 -23.42 -15.78 3.74
C ASP A 33 -23.72 -15.95 5.25
N GLU A 34 -22.71 -15.79 6.11
CA GLU A 34 -22.85 -15.83 7.56
C GLU A 34 -22.32 -14.56 8.26
N PRO A 35 -22.85 -14.19 9.44
CA PRO A 35 -22.35 -13.03 10.19
C PRO A 35 -20.84 -13.10 10.54
N SER A 36 -20.30 -14.30 10.75
CA SER A 36 -18.86 -14.49 11.01
C SER A 36 -17.97 -14.13 9.84
N ASP A 37 -18.47 -14.24 8.60
CA ASP A 37 -17.73 -13.86 7.40
C ASP A 37 -17.57 -12.33 7.32
N ALA A 38 -18.59 -11.60 7.77
CA ALA A 38 -18.54 -10.14 7.85
C ALA A 38 -17.48 -9.65 8.85
N ASP A 39 -17.33 -10.34 9.99
CA ASP A 39 -16.32 -10.01 11.00
C ASP A 39 -14.90 -10.24 10.48
N GLY A 40 -14.66 -11.38 9.82
CA GLY A 40 -13.36 -11.70 9.22
C GLY A 40 -12.96 -10.72 8.11
N LEU A 41 -13.93 -10.30 7.31
CA LEU A 41 -13.76 -9.37 6.21
C LEU A 41 -13.55 -7.93 6.70
N GLY A 42 -14.25 -7.53 7.77
CA GLY A 42 -13.98 -6.27 8.48
C GLY A 42 -12.59 -6.22 9.10
N PHE A 43 -12.14 -7.32 9.73
CA PHE A 43 -10.78 -7.45 10.26
C PHE A 43 -9.73 -7.29 9.14
N ALA A 44 -9.90 -8.00 8.02
CA ALA A 44 -8.99 -7.94 6.89
C ALA A 44 -8.86 -6.52 6.33
N ILE A 45 -9.96 -5.77 6.23
CA ILE A 45 -9.93 -4.38 5.76
C ILE A 45 -9.14 -3.48 6.71
N VAL A 46 -9.46 -3.53 8.00
CA VAL A 46 -8.83 -2.64 8.98
C VAL A 46 -7.33 -2.91 9.08
N TYR A 47 -6.95 -4.18 9.29
CA TYR A 47 -5.54 -4.54 9.40
C TYR A 47 -4.79 -4.38 8.08
N GLY A 48 -5.44 -4.66 6.96
CA GLY A 48 -4.89 -4.40 5.62
C GLY A 48 -4.56 -2.92 5.42
N LEU A 49 -5.49 -2.01 5.74
CA LEU A 49 -5.28 -0.57 5.61
C LEU A 49 -4.10 -0.06 6.45
N PHE A 50 -4.03 -0.45 7.73
CA PHE A 50 -2.90 -0.06 8.59
C PHE A 50 -1.59 -0.69 8.13
N GLY A 51 -1.62 -1.97 7.71
CA GLY A 51 -0.46 -2.69 7.20
C GLY A 51 0.10 -2.07 5.93
N PHE A 52 -0.74 -1.81 4.93
CA PHE A 52 -0.33 -1.18 3.67
C PHE A 52 0.13 0.26 3.87
N GLY A 53 -0.47 1.00 4.80
CA GLY A 53 0.00 2.35 5.16
C GLY A 53 1.41 2.33 5.74
N ALA A 54 1.66 1.48 6.74
CA ALA A 54 2.98 1.34 7.37
C ALA A 54 4.03 0.83 6.36
N LEU A 55 3.67 -0.19 5.57
CA LEU A 55 4.54 -0.72 4.52
C LEU A 55 4.84 0.32 3.43
N GLY A 56 3.85 1.13 3.06
CA GLY A 56 4.00 2.22 2.09
C GLY A 56 5.02 3.27 2.54
N ILE A 57 5.11 3.56 3.84
CA ILE A 57 6.16 4.44 4.37
C ILE A 57 7.54 3.80 4.19
N VAL A 58 7.70 2.52 4.56
CA VAL A 58 8.98 1.81 4.44
C VAL A 58 9.43 1.70 2.98
N VAL A 59 8.53 1.27 2.09
CA VAL A 59 8.83 1.18 0.65
C VAL A 59 9.06 2.56 0.05
N GLY A 60 8.33 3.57 0.51
CA GLY A 60 8.58 4.98 0.20
C GLY A 60 10.01 5.40 0.51
N LEU A 61 10.49 5.13 1.72
CA LEU A 61 11.87 5.47 2.11
C LEU A 61 12.89 4.79 1.18
N VAL A 62 12.72 3.49 0.92
CA VAL A 62 13.59 2.72 0.02
C VAL A 62 13.55 3.26 -1.41
N GLY A 63 12.35 3.52 -1.96
CA GLY A 63 12.19 4.04 -3.31
C GLY A 63 12.71 5.47 -3.46
N GLY A 64 12.61 6.30 -2.42
CA GLY A 64 13.23 7.62 -2.38
C GLY A 64 14.76 7.55 -2.44
N LEU A 65 15.37 6.66 -1.65
CA LEU A 65 16.81 6.44 -1.65
C LEU A 65 17.30 5.90 -3.01
N LEU A 66 16.63 4.87 -3.54
CA LEU A 66 16.97 4.28 -4.84
C LEU A 66 16.84 5.29 -5.98
N PHE A 67 15.74 6.05 -6.01
CA PHE A 67 15.54 7.05 -7.06
C PHE A 67 16.59 8.16 -7.01
N MET A 68 17.05 8.54 -5.82
CA MET A 68 18.15 9.49 -5.68
C MET A 68 19.48 8.91 -6.17
N ALA A 69 19.85 7.69 -5.74
CA ALA A 69 21.08 7.02 -6.15
C ALA A 69 21.19 6.87 -7.68
N LEU A 70 20.11 6.37 -8.30
CA LEU A 70 20.05 6.17 -9.76
C LEU A 70 20.19 7.48 -10.56
N GLN A 71 19.73 8.60 -10.02
CA GLN A 71 19.82 9.91 -10.69
C GLN A 71 21.18 10.58 -10.47
N ASN A 72 21.91 10.19 -9.42
CA ASN A 72 23.25 10.67 -9.14
C ASN A 72 24.35 9.84 -9.83
N GLY A 73 23.99 8.71 -10.45
CA GLY A 73 24.95 7.81 -11.12
C GLY A 73 25.74 6.93 -10.14
N GLU A 74 25.22 6.76 -8.92
CA GLU A 74 25.76 5.88 -7.88
C GLU A 74 25.13 4.48 -7.93
#